data_AF-A0A2T2UDJ7-F1
#
_entry.id   AF-A0A2T2UDJ7-F1
#
_cell.length_a   1.000
_cell.length_b   1.000
_cell.length_c   1.000
_cell.angle_alpha   90.00
_cell.angle_beta   90.00
_cell.angle_gamma   90.00
#
_symmetry.space_group_name_H-M   'P 1'
#
loop_
_entity.id
_entity.type
_entity.pdbx_description
1 polymer ?
#
loop_
_entity_poly.entity_id
_entity_poly.type
_entity_poly.pdbx_seq_one_letter_code
_entity_poly.pdbx_strand_id
1 'polypeptide(L)' 'MTGVTARGRFITIEGIEGVGKSSHVAALRDTLVRHGYAVELTREPGGTRVADRIRELVLKPGEHLPTADTELLLIFA' A
#
# COMPACT_ATOMS: atom_id res chain seq x y z
N MET A 1 -29.43 4.31 -18.70
CA MET A 1 -29.02 2.97 -18.24
C MET A 1 -28.32 3.12 -16.90
N THR A 2 -29.06 3.08 -15.79
CA THR A 2 -28.49 3.13 -14.43
C THR A 2 -28.10 1.71 -14.02
N GLY A 3 -26.91 1.27 -14.42
CA GLY A 3 -26.34 0.01 -13.95
C GLY A 3 -25.99 0.16 -12.47
N VAL A 4 -26.52 -0.72 -11.63
CA VAL A 4 -26.10 -0.85 -10.24
C VAL A 4 -24.60 -1.17 -10.23
N THR A 5 -23.76 -0.21 -9.83
CA THR A 5 -22.34 -0.46 -9.60
C THR A 5 -22.25 -1.37 -8.38
N ALA A 6 -21.90 -2.64 -8.58
CA ALA A 6 -21.66 -3.57 -7.48
C ALA A 6 -20.63 -2.95 -6.51
N ARG A 7 -20.94 -2.93 -5.20
CA ARG A 7 -20.07 -2.36 -4.18
C ARG A 7 -18.78 -3.20 -4.09
N GLY A 8 -17.63 -2.55 -4.27
CA GLY A 8 -16.32 -3.18 -4.06
C GLY A 8 -16.04 -3.52 -2.60
N ARG A 9 -14.98 -4.29 -2.34
CA ARG A 9 -14.48 -4.58 -1.00
C ARG A 9 -13.06 -4.00 -0.86
N PHE A 10 -12.78 -3.36 0.28
CA PHE A 10 -11.44 -2.92 0.63
C PHE A 10 -10.89 -3.83 1.73
N ILE A 11 -9.74 -4.45 1.47
CA ILE A 11 -9.12 -5.47 2.32
C ILE A 11 -7.70 -5.01 2.62
N THR A 12 -7.33 -4.94 3.90
CA THR A 12 -5.95 -4.66 4.35
C THR A 12 -5.31 -5.93 4.91
N ILE A 13 -3.99 -6.06 4.75
CA ILE A 13 -3.21 -7.19 5.27
C ILE A 13 -2.14 -6.63 6.21
N GLU A 14 -2.37 -6.82 7.51
CA GLU A 14 -1.55 -6.26 8.58
C GLU A 14 -0.65 -7.30 9.26
N GLY A 15 0.41 -6.83 9.92
CA GLY A 15 1.31 -7.67 10.71
C GLY A 15 2.73 -7.09 10.83
N ILE A 16 3.56 -7.74 11.64
CA ILE A 16 4.95 -7.31 11.88
C ILE A 16 5.84 -7.43 10.64
N GLU A 17 7.01 -6.79 10.66
CA GLU A 17 8.01 -6.94 9.60
C GLU A 17 8.44 -8.41 9.45
N GLY A 18 8.71 -8.84 8.22
CA GLY A 18 9.16 -10.22 7.95
C GLY A 18 8.09 -11.32 8.02
N VAL A 19 6.86 -11.04 8.47
CA VAL A 19 5.77 -12.06 8.59
C VAL A 19 5.22 -12.57 7.24
N GLY A 20 5.74 -12.07 6.12
CA GLY A 20 5.35 -12.52 4.78
C GLY A 20 4.09 -11.86 4.22
N LYS A 21 3.73 -10.64 4.65
CA LYS A 21 2.56 -9.89 4.15
C LYS A 21 2.51 -9.81 2.63
N SER A 22 3.62 -9.41 2.00
CA SER A 22 3.70 -9.27 0.53
C SER A 22 3.43 -10.59 -0.20
N SER A 23 3.92 -11.71 0.32
CA SER A 23 3.66 -13.04 -0.24
C SER A 23 2.19 -13.43 -0.14
N HIS A 24 1.56 -13.15 1.00
CA HIS A 24 0.13 -13.41 1.20
C HIS A 24 -0.75 -12.51 0.33
N VAL A 25 -0.40 -11.23 0.14
CA VAL A 25 -1.10 -10.32 -0.78
C VAL A 25 -1.08 -10.86 -2.21
N ALA A 26 0.07 -11.34 -2.69
CA ALA A 26 0.18 -11.94 -4.02
C ALA A 26 -0.69 -13.20 -4.16
N ALA A 27 -0.62 -14.12 -3.19
CA ALA A 27 -1.42 -15.34 -3.19
C ALA A 27 -2.94 -15.07 -3.11
N LEU A 28 -3.34 -14.07 -2.33
CA LEU A 28 -4.73 -13.65 -2.22
C LEU A 28 -5.23 -13.06 -3.55
N ARG A 29 -4.45 -12.17 -4.17
CA ARG A 29 -4.75 -11.63 -5.51
C ARG A 29 -5.00 -12.74 -6.51
N ASP A 30 -4.08 -13.69 -6.62
CA ASP A 30 -4.18 -14.80 -7.59
C ASP A 30 -5.40 -15.67 -7.34
N THR A 31 -5.75 -15.87 -6.08
CA THR A 31 -6.95 -16.62 -5.72
C THR A 31 -8.22 -15.86 -6.13
N LEU A 32 -8.31 -14.57 -5.84
CA LEU A 32 -9.48 -13.76 -6.21
C LEU A 32 -9.63 -13.61 -7.73
N VAL A 33 -8.53 -13.36 -8.45
CA VAL A 33 -8.53 -13.29 -9.92
C VAL A 33 -8.99 -14.62 -10.52
N ARG A 34 -8.52 -15.77 -10.02
CA ARG A 34 -8.98 -17.09 -10.47
C ARG A 34 -10.47 -17.34 -10.26
N HIS A 35 -11.09 -16.68 -9.30
CA HIS A 35 -12.54 -16.75 -9.05
C HIS A 35 -13.33 -15.67 -9.83
N GLY A 36 -12.69 -14.95 -10.74
CA GLY A 36 -13.36 -13.98 -11.62
C GLY A 36 -13.56 -12.58 -11.01
N TYR A 37 -12.90 -12.27 -9.90
CA TYR A 37 -12.96 -10.92 -9.32
C TYR A 37 -11.94 -9.98 -9.97
N ALA A 38 -12.36 -8.74 -10.24
CA ALA A 38 -11.44 -7.64 -10.49
C ALA A 38 -10.71 -7.28 -9.20
N VAL A 39 -9.38 -7.24 -9.24
CA VAL A 39 -8.55 -6.98 -8.06
C VAL A 39 -7.55 -5.88 -8.38
N GLU A 40 -7.61 -4.81 -7.60
CA GLU A 40 -6.60 -3.75 -7.59
C GLU A 40 -5.72 -3.91 -6.35
N LEU A 41 -4.41 -3.74 -6.51
CA LEU A 41 -3.46 -3.81 -5.41
C LEU A 41 -2.88 -2.42 -5.11
N THR A 42 -2.80 -2.10 -3.82
CA THR A 42 -2.06 -0.95 -3.31
C THR A 42 -1.29 -1.35 -2.05
N ARG A 43 -0.38 -0.49 -1.59
CA ARG A 43 0.41 -0.69 -0.36
C ARG A 43 0.71 0.66 0.27
N GLU A 44 0.94 0.65 1.58
CA GLU A 44 1.41 1.82 2.33
C GLU A 44 2.65 1.48 3.17
N PRO A 45 3.57 2.45 3.37
CA PRO A 45 3.65 3.71 2.61
C PRO A 45 4.04 3.43 1.15
N GLY A 46 3.39 4.11 0.20
CA GLY A 46 3.60 3.92 -1.24
C GLY A 46 2.30 3.83 -2.04
N GLY A 47 2.33 3.08 -3.15
CA GLY A 47 1.13 2.77 -3.94
C GLY A 47 0.76 3.80 -5.00
N THR A 48 1.46 4.93 -5.04
CA THR A 48 1.42 5.90 -6.14
C THR A 48 2.85 6.36 -6.47
N ARG A 49 3.05 6.92 -7.67
CA ARG A 49 4.36 7.45 -8.07
C ARG A 49 4.91 8.52 -7.11
N VAL A 50 4.03 9.33 -6.52
CA VAL A 50 4.42 10.36 -5.55
C VAL A 50 4.73 9.74 -4.19
N ALA A 51 3.85 8.85 -3.69
CA ALA A 51 4.05 8.19 -2.41
C ALA A 51 5.29 7.28 -2.40
N ASP A 52 5.61 6.63 -3.53
CA ASP A 52 6.82 5.81 -3.64
C ASP A 52 8.11 6.66 -3.57
N ARG A 53 8.12 7.87 -4.15
CA ARG A 53 9.25 8.81 -3.99
C ARG A 53 9.39 9.32 -2.55
N ILE A 54 8.26 9.59 -1.90
CA ILE A 54 8.26 9.98 -0.48
C ILE A 54 8.79 8.85 0.39
N ARG A 55 8.35 7.60 0.15
CA ARG A 55 8.85 6.41 0.84
C ARG A 55 10.36 6.28 0.69
N GLU A 56 10.90 6.47 -0.52
CA GLU A 56 12.35 6.43 -0.76
C GLU A 56 13.09 7.48 0.08
N LEU A 57 12.58 8.72 0.15
CA LEU A 57 13.17 9.78 0.97
C LEU A 57 13.16 9.44 2.47
N VAL A 58 12.07 8.85 2.97
CA VAL A 58 11.93 8.50 4.39
C VAL A 58 12.83 7.32 4.77
N LEU A 59 12.98 6.32 3.89
CA LEU A 59 13.73 5.10 4.20
C LEU A 59 15.22 5.17 3.87
N LYS A 60 15.68 6.22 3.18
CA LYS A 60 17.08 6.34 2.74
C LYS A 60 17.98 6.75 3.92
N PRO A 61 18.93 5.89 4.35
CA PRO A 61 19.80 6.22 5.46
C PRO A 61 20.71 7.42 5.13
N GLY A 62 20.81 8.38 6.06
CA GLY A 62 21.77 9.49 5.98
C GLY A 62 21.31 10.71 5.18
N GLU A 63 20.11 10.70 4.59
CA GLU A 63 19.47 11.93 4.11
C GLU A 63 18.60 12.51 5.23
N HIS A 64 18.91 13.75 5.63
CA HIS A 64 18.04 14.48 6.55
C HIS A 64 16.86 15.05 5.77
N LEU A 65 15.64 14.75 6.22
CA LEU A 65 14.47 15.48 5.77
C LEU A 65 14.60 16.97 6.15
N PRO A 66 13.97 17.89 5.39
CA PRO A 66 14.22 19.33 5.54
C PRO A 66 14.01 19.88 6.95
N THR A 67 13.08 19.29 7.72
CA THR A 67 12.77 19.67 9.11
C THR A 67 12.29 18.46 9.91
N ALA A 68 12.44 18.50 11.24
CA ALA A 68 11.92 17.48 12.15
C ALA A 68 10.39 17.33 12.04
N ASP A 69 9.67 18.44 11.82
CA ASP A 69 8.22 18.41 11.62
C ASP A 69 7.85 17.65 10.34
N THR A 70 8.64 17.79 9.27
CA THR A 70 8.45 17.02 8.03
C THR A 70 8.66 15.53 8.25
N GLU A 71 9.70 15.16 8.98
CA GLU A 71 9.95 13.75 9.34
C GLU A 71 8.81 13.17 10.19
N LEU A 72 8.39 13.90 11.22
CA LEU A 72 7.28 13.50 12.08
C LEU A 72 6.00 13.26 11.28
N LEU A 73 5.61 14.21 10.43
CA LEU A 73 4.39 14.11 9.64
C LEU A 73 4.46 12.99 8.59
N LEU A 74 5.65 12.64 8.08
CA LEU A 74 5.80 11.56 7.11
C LEU A 74 5.85 10.16 7.74
N ILE A 75 6.31 10.03 8.99
CA ILE A 75 6.35 8.75 9.71
C ILE A 75 4.98 8.37 10.29
N PHE A 76 4.17 9.37 10.68
CA PHE A 76 2.88 9.16 11.35
C PHE A 76 1.64 9.49 10.50
N ALA A 77 1.81 9.79 9.21
CA ALA A 77 0.70 9.95 8.26
C ALA A 77 0.06 8.61 7.85
#